data_AF-A0A5S3UIG5-F1
#
_entry.id   AF-A0A5S3UIG5-F1
#
_cell.length_a   1.000
_cell.length_b   1.000
_cell.length_c   1.000
_cell.angle_alpha   90.00
_cell.angle_beta   90.00
_cell.angle_gamma   90.00
#
_symmetry.space_group_name_H-M   'P 1'
#
loop_
_entity.id
_entity.type
_entity.pdbx_description
1 polymer ?
#
loop_
_entity_poly.entity_id
_entity_poly.type
_entity_poly.pdbx_seq_one_letter_code
_entity_poly.pdbx_strand_id
1 'polypeptide(L)'
;MNKFIIFLFLLPLAIISFGASANAGLPMIMLTVPVYSISLLPIIAIEAIYLRKSLDLTKALSVKMAFVSNLVSTIIGVPLTWVTLVLIQVLTGGGAAYGVDTFVGKMLAVTWQAPWLIPYESDLHWMILFAGLFLLIPFYFVSWWSEFLVSKKILADTALSSNNIKIKVRNANLITYSLLAFWPIGWYVVGYVLK
;
A
#
# COMPACT_ATOMS: atom_id res chain seq x y z
N MET A 1 5.99 -25.13 -23.28
CA MET A 1 5.83 -24.18 -22.15
C MET A 1 6.61 -22.93 -22.49
N ASN A 2 5.94 -21.79 -22.67
CA ASN A 2 6.53 -20.60 -23.28
C ASN A 2 7.73 -20.09 -22.45
N LYS A 3 8.90 -19.92 -23.06
CA LYS A 3 10.12 -19.38 -22.40
C LYS A 3 9.84 -18.03 -21.72
N PHE A 4 8.84 -17.29 -22.21
CA PHE A 4 8.34 -16.04 -21.66
C PHE A 4 7.68 -16.18 -20.27
N ILE A 5 6.96 -17.28 -20.02
CA ILE A 5 6.30 -17.55 -18.73
C ILE A 5 7.34 -17.96 -17.68
N ILE A 6 8.35 -18.73 -18.10
CA ILE A 6 9.49 -19.07 -17.24
C ILE A 6 10.29 -17.80 -16.90
N PHE A 7 10.48 -16.88 -17.86
CA PHE A 7 11.15 -15.60 -17.62
C PHE A 7 10.36 -14.71 -16.64
N LEU A 8 9.03 -14.71 -16.71
CA LEU A 8 8.16 -13.96 -15.78
C LEU A 8 8.19 -14.51 -14.35
N PHE A 9 8.36 -15.83 -14.19
CA PHE A 9 8.47 -16.50 -12.88
C PHE A 9 9.90 -16.48 -12.30
N LEU A 10 10.92 -16.42 -13.16
CA LEU A 10 12.32 -16.34 -12.74
C LEU A 10 12.81 -14.90 -12.49
N LEU A 11 12.16 -13.88 -13.04
CA LEU A 11 12.52 -12.47 -12.78
C LEU A 11 12.44 -12.11 -11.28
N PRO A 12 11.39 -12.49 -10.52
CA PRO A 12 11.35 -12.28 -9.08
C PRO A 12 12.44 -13.08 -8.34
N LEU A 13 12.76 -14.29 -8.79
CA LEU A 13 13.81 -15.14 -8.20
C LEU A 13 15.23 -14.62 -8.51
N ALA A 14 15.44 -13.97 -9.64
CA ALA A 14 16.70 -13.32 -9.99
C ALA A 14 16.92 -12.03 -9.20
N ILE A 15 15.85 -11.35 -8.76
CA ILE A 15 15.92 -10.21 -7.84
C ILE A 15 16.23 -10.67 -6.39
N ILE A 16 15.92 -11.93 -6.04
CA ILE A 16 16.18 -12.50 -4.70
C ILE A 16 17.66 -12.92 -4.51
N SER A 17 18.48 -12.94 -5.57
CA SER A 17 19.91 -13.30 -5.48
C SER A 17 20.86 -12.09 -5.51
N PHE A 18 20.40 -10.91 -5.06
CA PHE A 18 21.35 -9.91 -4.57
C PHE A 18 21.87 -10.41 -3.24
N GLY A 19 23.19 -10.64 -3.15
CA GLY A 19 23.83 -11.14 -1.95
C GLY A 19 23.35 -10.41 -0.71
N ALA A 20 23.20 -11.14 0.39
CA ALA A 20 22.95 -10.61 1.73
C ALA A 20 24.12 -9.68 2.13
N SER A 21 24.14 -8.47 1.58
CA SER A 21 24.88 -7.36 2.12
C SER A 21 24.09 -6.87 3.32
N ALA A 22 24.73 -6.83 4.49
CA ALA A 22 24.16 -6.27 5.72
C ALA A 22 23.69 -4.79 5.58
N ASN A 23 24.01 -4.14 4.46
CA ASN A 23 23.60 -2.78 4.10
C ASN A 23 22.45 -2.70 3.06
N ALA A 24 21.85 -3.82 2.66
CA ALA A 24 20.70 -3.77 1.76
C ALA A 24 19.46 -3.32 2.53
N GLY A 25 18.91 -2.13 2.20
CA GLY A 25 17.69 -1.64 2.83
C GLY A 25 16.51 -2.61 2.67
N LEU A 26 15.54 -2.54 3.58
CA LEU A 26 14.30 -3.31 3.58
C LEU A 26 13.29 -2.69 2.60
N PRO A 27 12.99 -3.34 1.47
CA PRO A 27 11.91 -2.89 0.60
C PRO A 27 10.58 -3.08 1.33
N MET A 28 9.92 -1.98 1.73
CA MET A 28 8.70 -2.05 2.52
C MET A 28 7.54 -2.73 1.78
N ILE A 29 7.59 -2.80 0.45
CA ILE A 29 6.62 -3.57 -0.35
C ILE A 29 6.56 -5.05 0.04
N MET A 30 7.68 -5.64 0.51
CA MET A 30 7.72 -7.03 0.98
C MET A 30 6.91 -7.24 2.26
N LEU A 31 6.72 -6.19 3.05
CA LEU A 31 5.87 -6.22 4.24
C LEU A 31 4.43 -5.82 3.91
N THR A 32 4.22 -4.82 3.05
CA THR A 32 2.89 -4.32 2.76
C THR A 32 2.09 -5.26 1.86
N VAL A 33 2.69 -5.91 0.85
CA VAL A 33 1.95 -6.79 -0.07
C VAL A 33 1.25 -7.96 0.64
N PRO A 34 1.89 -8.71 1.56
CA PRO A 34 1.20 -9.72 2.35
C PRO A 34 -0.01 -9.17 3.12
N VAL A 35 0.14 -7.99 3.71
CA VAL A 35 -0.91 -7.33 4.50
C VAL A 35 -2.09 -6.94 3.61
N TYR A 36 -1.82 -6.32 2.46
CA TYR A 36 -2.86 -6.00 1.47
C TYR A 36 -3.54 -7.26 0.92
N SER A 37 -2.79 -8.33 0.68
CA SER A 37 -3.32 -9.59 0.16
C SER A 37 -4.31 -10.24 1.12
N ILE A 38 -3.97 -10.29 2.42
CA ILE A 38 -4.85 -10.82 3.47
C ILE A 38 -6.04 -9.88 3.70
N SER A 39 -5.80 -8.57 3.68
CA SER A 39 -6.82 -7.55 3.96
C SER A 39 -7.78 -7.31 2.80
N LEU A 40 -7.45 -7.77 1.58
CA LEU A 40 -8.23 -7.47 0.38
C LEU A 40 -9.69 -7.92 0.50
N LEU A 41 -9.94 -9.14 0.99
CA LEU A 41 -11.31 -9.63 1.18
C LEU A 41 -12.07 -8.84 2.27
N PRO A 42 -11.52 -8.60 3.47
CA PRO A 42 -12.11 -7.69 4.45
C PRO A 42 -12.42 -6.29 3.92
N ILE A 43 -11.47 -5.68 3.20
CA ILE A 43 -11.61 -4.34 2.60
C ILE A 43 -12.78 -4.34 1.62
N ILE A 44 -12.81 -5.26 0.66
CA ILE A 44 -13.89 -5.36 -0.33
C ILE A 44 -15.25 -5.55 0.36
N ALA A 45 -15.32 -6.36 1.42
CA ALA A 45 -16.55 -6.57 2.17
C ALA A 45 -17.04 -5.28 2.85
N ILE A 46 -16.16 -4.57 3.56
CA ILE A 46 -16.47 -3.32 4.25
C ILE A 46 -16.93 -2.26 3.25
N GLU A 47 -16.19 -2.08 2.16
CA GLU A 47 -16.50 -1.07 1.16
C GLU A 47 -17.77 -1.40 0.40
N ALA A 48 -18.00 -2.66 0.03
CA ALA A 48 -19.25 -3.06 -0.61
C ALA A 48 -20.46 -2.75 0.28
N ILE A 49 -20.37 -3.05 1.60
CA ILE A 49 -21.46 -2.75 2.54
C ILE A 49 -21.68 -1.24 2.66
N TYR A 50 -20.62 -0.46 2.83
CA TYR A 50 -20.70 0.99 2.98
C TYR A 50 -21.23 1.66 1.70
N LEU A 51 -20.71 1.29 0.53
CA LEU A 51 -21.09 1.87 -0.75
C LEU A 51 -22.51 1.48 -1.16
N ARG A 52 -22.93 0.24 -0.87
CA ARG A 52 -24.32 -0.19 -1.05
C ARG A 52 -25.29 0.74 -0.34
N LYS A 53 -25.05 0.99 0.94
CA LYS A 53 -25.93 1.83 1.78
C LYS A 53 -25.86 3.31 1.40
N SER A 54 -24.67 3.80 1.05
CA SER A 54 -24.44 5.23 0.86
C SER A 54 -24.76 5.75 -0.55
N LEU A 55 -24.84 4.86 -1.54
CA LEU A 55 -25.19 5.17 -2.93
C LEU A 55 -26.49 4.47 -3.39
N ASP A 56 -27.19 3.80 -2.48
CA ASP A 56 -28.41 3.01 -2.76
C ASP A 56 -28.24 2.01 -3.92
N LEU A 57 -27.13 1.28 -3.92
CA LEU A 57 -26.81 0.31 -4.97
C LEU A 57 -27.42 -1.05 -4.67
N THR A 58 -27.65 -1.83 -5.72
CA THR A 58 -27.93 -3.26 -5.55
C THR A 58 -26.72 -3.98 -4.96
N LYS A 59 -26.94 -5.09 -4.25
CA LYS A 59 -25.86 -5.90 -3.65
C LYS A 59 -24.83 -6.30 -4.70
N ALA A 60 -25.28 -6.82 -5.84
CA ALA A 60 -24.40 -7.24 -6.93
C ALA A 60 -23.53 -6.10 -7.46
N LEU A 61 -24.12 -4.92 -7.68
CA LEU A 61 -23.39 -3.76 -8.19
C LEU A 61 -22.38 -3.24 -7.18
N SER A 62 -22.74 -3.16 -5.90
CA SER A 62 -21.81 -2.73 -4.83
C SER A 62 -20.60 -3.67 -4.68
N VAL A 63 -20.81 -4.99 -4.74
CA VAL A 63 -19.73 -5.98 -4.66
C VAL A 63 -18.86 -5.91 -5.90
N LYS A 64 -19.45 -5.86 -7.11
CA LYS A 64 -18.69 -5.72 -8.36
C LYS A 64 -17.82 -4.46 -8.34
N MET A 65 -18.40 -3.33 -7.93
CA MET A 65 -17.68 -2.06 -7.85
C MET A 65 -16.53 -2.13 -6.85
N ALA A 66 -16.79 -2.54 -5.60
CA ALA A 66 -15.75 -2.66 -4.57
C ALA A 66 -14.65 -3.64 -4.99
N PHE A 67 -15.01 -4.81 -5.53
CA PHE A 67 -14.06 -5.83 -5.96
C PHE A 67 -13.15 -5.35 -7.09
N VAL A 68 -13.72 -4.84 -8.19
CA VAL A 68 -12.92 -4.43 -9.37
C VAL A 68 -12.05 -3.24 -9.04
N SER A 69 -12.58 -2.25 -8.31
CA SER A 69 -11.84 -1.05 -7.95
C SER A 69 -10.66 -1.37 -7.02
N ASN A 70 -10.88 -2.16 -5.96
CA ASN A 70 -9.83 -2.60 -5.04
C ASN A 70 -8.78 -3.49 -5.71
N LEU A 71 -9.20 -4.35 -6.64
CA LEU A 71 -8.28 -5.20 -7.38
C LEU A 71 -7.34 -4.35 -8.25
N VAL A 72 -7.88 -3.33 -8.94
CA VAL A 72 -7.09 -2.40 -9.75
C VAL A 72 -6.15 -1.56 -8.88
N SER A 73 -6.63 -0.98 -7.78
CA SER A 73 -5.81 -0.18 -6.87
C SER A 73 -4.71 -1.02 -6.21
N THR A 74 -4.98 -2.27 -5.85
CA THR A 74 -4.01 -3.15 -5.19
C THR A 74 -2.98 -3.73 -6.17
N ILE A 75 -3.40 -4.25 -7.33
CA ILE A 75 -2.49 -4.91 -8.27
C ILE A 75 -1.66 -3.90 -9.07
N ILE A 76 -2.25 -2.76 -9.43
CA ILE A 76 -1.58 -1.76 -10.27
C ILE A 76 -1.16 -0.57 -9.43
N GLY A 77 -2.10 0.00 -8.65
CA GLY A 77 -1.87 1.23 -7.90
C GLY A 77 -0.73 1.11 -6.88
N VAL A 78 -0.77 0.10 -6.00
CA VAL A 78 0.25 -0.06 -4.93
C VAL A 78 1.65 -0.30 -5.50
N PRO A 79 1.90 -1.27 -6.41
CA PRO A 79 3.23 -1.46 -6.99
C PRO A 79 3.72 -0.23 -7.75
N LEU A 80 2.86 0.41 -8.56
CA LEU A 80 3.25 1.61 -9.31
C LEU A 80 3.62 2.77 -8.38
N THR A 81 2.86 2.96 -7.31
CA THR A 81 3.14 3.98 -6.28
C THR A 81 4.47 3.70 -5.61
N TRP A 82 4.70 2.45 -5.19
CA TRP A 82 5.96 2.07 -4.55
C TRP A 82 7.16 2.29 -5.48
N VAL A 83 7.10 1.83 -6.75
CA VAL A 83 8.16 2.07 -7.74
C VAL A 83 8.42 3.57 -7.91
N THR A 84 7.36 4.37 -8.03
CA THR A 84 7.48 5.82 -8.18
C THR A 84 8.17 6.44 -6.98
N LEU A 85 7.80 6.04 -5.76
CA LEU A 85 8.41 6.56 -4.54
C LEU A 85 9.87 6.10 -4.37
N VAL A 86 10.20 4.85 -4.73
CA VAL A 86 11.59 4.37 -4.74
C VAL A 86 12.43 5.15 -5.74
N LEU A 87 11.91 5.42 -6.94
CA LEU A 87 12.61 6.24 -7.93
C LEU A 87 12.86 7.65 -7.41
N ILE A 88 11.85 8.29 -6.79
CA ILE A 88 12.02 9.60 -6.16
C ILE A 88 13.08 9.53 -5.06
N GLN A 89 13.02 8.53 -4.17
CA GLN A 89 13.99 8.32 -3.11
C GLN A 89 15.42 8.23 -3.68
N VAL A 90 15.64 7.40 -4.71
CA VAL A 90 16.98 7.21 -5.32
C VAL A 90 17.46 8.48 -6.02
N LEU A 91 16.62 9.11 -6.84
CA LEU A 91 16.99 10.30 -7.63
C LEU A 91 17.29 11.54 -6.76
N THR A 92 16.79 11.56 -5.53
CA THR A 92 17.00 12.65 -4.58
C THR A 92 18.09 12.35 -3.54
N GLY A 93 18.82 11.25 -3.70
CA GLY A 93 19.92 10.85 -2.82
C GLY A 93 19.51 10.02 -1.59
N GLY A 94 18.22 9.74 -1.39
CA GLY A 94 17.71 8.92 -0.28
C GLY A 94 18.09 7.43 -0.31
N GLY A 95 18.93 6.99 -1.25
CA GLY A 95 19.38 5.60 -1.39
C GLY A 95 20.58 5.23 -0.50
N ALA A 96 21.23 6.19 0.15
CA ALA A 96 22.43 5.95 0.96
C ALA A 96 22.12 5.85 2.47
N ALA A 97 22.88 5.01 3.17
CA ALA A 97 22.91 4.99 4.63
C ALA A 97 23.76 6.17 5.12
N TYR A 98 23.12 7.21 5.65
CA TYR A 98 23.81 8.42 6.11
C TYR A 98 24.32 8.32 7.56
N GLY A 99 24.29 7.14 8.18
CA GLY A 99 24.72 6.95 9.57
C GLY A 99 23.97 7.87 10.52
N VAL A 100 22.65 8.00 10.34
CA VAL A 100 21.84 8.98 11.06
C VAL A 100 21.48 8.49 12.45
N ASP A 101 22.40 8.69 13.40
CA ASP A 101 22.16 8.47 14.83
C ASP A 101 21.32 9.59 15.47
N THR A 102 21.10 10.68 14.74
CA THR A 102 20.28 11.81 15.22
C THR A 102 18.79 11.54 15.07
N PHE A 103 17.99 12.05 16.01
CA PHE A 103 16.52 11.96 15.94
C PHE A 103 15.97 12.48 14.60
N VAL A 104 16.47 13.62 14.13
CA VAL A 104 16.06 14.23 12.83
C VAL A 104 16.37 13.28 11.68
N GLY A 105 17.54 12.67 11.67
CA GLY A 105 17.93 11.74 10.63
C GLY A 105 17.08 10.46 10.62
N LYS A 106 16.70 9.95 11.79
CA LYS A 106 15.79 8.81 11.91
C LYS A 106 14.36 9.16 11.45
N MET A 107 13.89 10.40 11.71
CA MET A 107 12.61 10.90 11.17
C MET A 107 12.63 11.04 9.64
N LEU A 108 13.75 11.48 9.06
CA LEU A 108 13.95 11.50 7.61
C LEU A 108 13.97 10.09 7.03
N ALA A 109 14.56 9.11 7.72
CA ALA A 109 14.58 7.72 7.27
C ALA A 109 13.17 7.13 7.18
N VAL A 110 12.32 7.30 8.20
CA VAL A 110 10.95 6.75 8.21
C VAL A 110 9.95 7.49 7.32
N THR A 111 10.38 8.56 6.64
CA THR A 111 9.54 9.33 5.70
C THR A 111 10.12 9.27 4.29
N TRP A 112 11.31 9.84 4.10
CA TRP A 112 11.99 9.91 2.80
C TRP A 112 12.48 8.56 2.30
N GLN A 113 12.92 7.69 3.21
CA GLN A 113 13.38 6.34 2.89
C GLN A 113 12.30 5.28 3.16
N ALA A 114 11.05 5.68 3.44
CA ALA A 114 9.99 4.73 3.75
C ALA A 114 9.77 3.65 2.68
N PRO A 115 9.81 3.92 1.35
CA PRO A 115 9.61 2.87 0.33
C PRO A 115 10.69 1.77 0.36
N TRP A 116 11.93 2.17 0.60
CA TRP A 116 13.09 1.29 0.73
C TRP A 116 13.86 1.68 2.00
N LEU A 117 13.42 1.12 3.12
CA LEU A 117 13.81 1.53 4.46
C LEU A 117 15.22 1.02 4.77
N ILE A 118 16.18 1.91 5.03
CA ILE A 118 17.51 1.49 5.48
C ILE A 118 17.42 1.14 6.97
N PRO A 119 17.64 -0.14 7.36
CA PRO A 119 17.48 -0.57 8.74
C PRO A 119 18.69 -0.12 9.58
N TYR A 120 18.42 0.56 10.71
CA TYR A 120 19.39 0.71 11.79
C TYR A 120 19.05 -0.36 12.84
N GLU A 121 19.98 -1.30 13.11
CA GLU A 121 19.67 -2.61 13.71
C GLU A 121 18.86 -2.55 15.02
N SER A 122 19.14 -1.59 15.90
CA SER A 122 18.43 -1.43 17.18
C SER A 122 17.04 -0.78 17.05
N ASP A 123 16.78 -0.08 15.96
CA ASP A 123 15.64 0.83 15.78
C ASP A 123 14.58 0.31 14.80
N LEU A 124 14.86 -0.83 14.14
CA LEU A 124 14.08 -1.32 13.01
C LEU A 124 12.57 -1.47 13.29
N HIS A 125 12.18 -1.91 14.49
CA HIS A 125 10.77 -2.17 14.81
C HIS A 125 9.90 -0.91 14.83
N TRP A 126 10.38 0.15 15.48
CA TRP A 126 9.65 1.42 15.51
C TRP A 126 9.75 2.12 14.15
N MET A 127 10.88 1.97 13.44
CA MET A 127 11.02 2.52 12.11
C MET A 127 10.04 1.90 11.10
N ILE A 128 9.84 0.57 11.14
CA ILE A 128 8.82 -0.12 10.32
C ILE A 128 7.42 0.43 10.62
N LEU A 129 7.11 0.71 11.90
CA LEU A 129 5.84 1.31 12.28
C LEU A 129 5.62 2.65 11.58
N PHE A 130 6.53 3.61 11.74
CA PHE A 130 6.35 4.94 11.18
C PHE A 130 6.48 4.97 9.65
N ALA A 131 7.39 4.18 9.06
CA ALA A 131 7.50 4.04 7.61
C ALA A 131 6.23 3.42 7.01
N GLY A 132 5.66 2.41 7.67
CA GLY A 132 4.39 1.81 7.28
C GLY A 132 3.24 2.82 7.31
N LEU A 133 3.09 3.56 8.42
CA LEU A 133 2.08 4.61 8.55
C LEU A 133 2.26 5.71 7.50
N PHE A 134 3.51 6.12 7.23
CA PHE A 134 3.80 7.12 6.21
C PHE A 134 3.43 6.63 4.82
N LEU A 135 3.76 5.39 4.45
CA LEU A 135 3.42 4.80 3.15
C LEU A 135 1.92 4.62 2.92
N LEU A 136 1.12 4.43 3.97
CA LEU A 136 -0.34 4.38 3.85
C LEU A 136 -0.92 5.68 3.29
N ILE A 137 -0.25 6.83 3.47
CA ILE A 137 -0.72 8.13 2.96
C ILE A 137 -0.71 8.18 1.41
N PRO A 138 0.42 7.99 0.71
CA PRO A 138 0.42 7.98 -0.75
C PRO A 138 -0.40 6.81 -1.32
N PHE A 139 -0.39 5.64 -0.68
CA PHE A 139 -1.23 4.51 -1.10
C PHE A 139 -2.72 4.86 -1.02
N TYR A 140 -3.17 5.51 0.07
CA TYR A 140 -4.55 5.98 0.22
C TYR A 140 -4.98 6.88 -0.95
N PHE A 141 -4.15 7.87 -1.31
CA PHE A 141 -4.51 8.80 -2.38
C PHE A 141 -4.63 8.12 -3.74
N VAL A 142 -3.70 7.21 -4.05
CA VAL A 142 -3.74 6.45 -5.30
C VAL A 142 -4.92 5.47 -5.32
N SER A 143 -5.21 4.81 -4.19
CA SER A 143 -6.38 3.93 -4.02
C SER A 143 -7.66 4.70 -4.28
N TRP A 144 -7.88 5.79 -3.53
CA TRP A 144 -9.07 6.62 -3.71
C TRP A 144 -9.25 7.12 -5.15
N TRP A 145 -8.18 7.63 -5.76
CA TRP A 145 -8.28 8.17 -7.12
C TRP A 145 -8.57 7.09 -8.15
N SER A 146 -7.82 6.00 -8.13
CA SER A 146 -7.99 4.88 -9.07
C SER A 146 -9.37 4.23 -8.92
N GLU A 147 -9.83 4.03 -7.69
CA GLU A 147 -11.13 3.45 -7.41
C GLU A 147 -12.29 4.37 -7.79
N PHE A 148 -12.13 5.69 -7.62
CA PHE A 148 -13.10 6.66 -8.12
C PHE A 148 -13.25 6.55 -9.64
N LEU A 149 -12.14 6.49 -10.38
CA LEU A 149 -12.16 6.40 -11.85
C LEU A 149 -12.84 5.10 -12.32
N VAL A 150 -12.51 3.98 -11.68
CA VAL A 150 -13.13 2.68 -11.96
C VAL A 150 -14.62 2.70 -11.63
N SER A 151 -14.98 3.19 -10.45
CA SER A 151 -16.38 3.25 -9.98
C SER A 151 -17.22 4.16 -10.85
N LYS A 152 -16.69 5.32 -11.27
CA LYS A 152 -17.36 6.23 -12.21
C LYS A 152 -17.68 5.54 -13.53
N LYS A 153 -16.76 4.71 -14.05
CA LYS A 153 -17.00 3.95 -15.29
C LYS A 153 -18.05 2.85 -15.09
N ILE A 154 -18.03 2.16 -13.95
CA ILE A 154 -19.00 1.10 -13.64
C ILE A 154 -20.42 1.67 -13.45
N LEU A 155 -20.53 2.87 -12.88
CA LEU A 155 -21.79 3.54 -12.57
C LEU A 155 -22.23 4.54 -13.66
N ALA A 156 -21.63 4.50 -14.85
CA ALA A 156 -21.90 5.45 -15.92
C ALA A 156 -23.38 5.48 -16.36
N ASP A 157 -24.06 4.33 -16.28
CA ASP A 157 -25.48 4.19 -16.66
C ASP A 157 -26.45 4.57 -15.53
N THR A 158 -25.94 5.02 -14.38
CA THR A 158 -26.76 5.45 -13.23
C THR A 158 -26.93 6.96 -13.22
N ALA A 159 -27.99 7.45 -12.57
CA ALA A 159 -28.22 8.89 -12.36
C ALA A 159 -27.30 9.52 -11.28
N LEU A 160 -26.31 8.79 -10.78
CA LEU A 160 -25.44 9.25 -9.69
C LEU A 160 -24.44 10.30 -10.19
N SER A 161 -24.37 11.42 -9.48
CA SER A 161 -23.38 12.46 -9.81
C SER A 161 -21.95 11.99 -9.52
N SER A 162 -21.02 12.36 -10.39
CA SER A 162 -19.58 12.04 -10.21
C SER A 162 -19.03 12.53 -8.87
N ASN A 163 -19.52 13.68 -8.37
CA ASN A 163 -19.08 14.21 -7.09
C ASN A 163 -19.55 13.34 -5.91
N ASN A 164 -20.78 12.83 -5.98
CA ASN A 164 -21.29 11.92 -4.95
C ASN A 164 -20.48 10.62 -4.92
N ILE A 165 -20.21 10.00 -6.09
CA ILE A 165 -19.36 8.81 -6.19
C ILE A 165 -17.98 9.09 -5.59
N LYS A 166 -17.34 10.20 -5.97
CA LYS A 166 -16.01 10.59 -5.47
C LYS A 166 -15.95 10.68 -3.95
N ILE A 167 -16.94 11.33 -3.33
CA ILE A 167 -17.02 11.51 -1.87
C ILE A 167 -17.27 10.18 -1.17
N LYS A 168 -18.16 9.33 -1.70
CA LYS A 168 -18.45 8.03 -1.06
C LYS A 168 -17.27 7.07 -1.18
N VAL A 169 -16.60 6.99 -2.33
CA VAL A 169 -15.38 6.18 -2.50
C VAL A 169 -14.26 6.69 -1.58
N ARG A 170 -14.09 8.02 -1.46
CA ARG A 170 -13.12 8.62 -0.51
C ARG A 170 -13.35 8.14 0.91
N ASN A 171 -14.61 8.19 1.36
CA ASN A 171 -14.97 7.82 2.72
C ASN A 171 -14.82 6.31 2.96
N ALA A 172 -15.13 5.47 1.96
CA ALA A 172 -14.88 4.04 2.02
C ALA A 172 -13.38 3.74 2.22
N ASN A 173 -12.53 4.39 1.41
CA ASN A 173 -11.08 4.30 1.52
C ASN A 173 -10.57 4.83 2.87
N LEU A 174 -11.13 5.92 3.40
CA LEU A 174 -10.72 6.43 4.72
C LEU A 174 -10.98 5.40 5.81
N ILE A 175 -12.11 4.71 5.77
CA ILE A 175 -12.44 3.64 6.73
C ILE A 175 -11.41 2.51 6.61
N THR A 176 -11.17 2.01 5.40
CA THR A 176 -10.29 0.85 5.19
C THR A 176 -8.83 1.15 5.43
N TYR A 177 -8.34 2.34 5.07
CA TYR A 177 -6.97 2.77 5.40
C TYR A 177 -6.78 3.07 6.89
N SER A 178 -7.81 3.58 7.58
CA SER A 178 -7.76 3.72 9.05
C SER A 178 -7.63 2.35 9.72
N LEU A 179 -8.27 1.32 9.16
CA LEU A 179 -8.13 -0.06 9.65
C LEU A 179 -6.76 -0.66 9.30
N LEU A 180 -6.24 -0.40 8.10
CA LEU A 180 -4.89 -0.84 7.71
C LEU A 180 -3.78 -0.23 8.57
N ALA A 181 -4.00 0.96 9.14
CA ALA A 181 -3.06 1.58 10.08
C ALA A 181 -2.83 0.76 11.36
N PHE A 182 -3.71 -0.18 11.69
CA PHE A 182 -3.48 -1.10 12.80
C PHE A 182 -2.41 -2.16 12.51
N TRP A 183 -2.11 -2.46 11.24
CA TRP A 183 -1.04 -3.42 10.91
C TRP A 183 0.34 -2.98 11.44
N PRO A 184 0.88 -1.78 11.10
CA PRO A 184 2.19 -1.37 11.57
C PRO A 184 2.21 -1.21 13.10
N ILE A 185 1.08 -0.85 13.72
CA ILE A 185 0.91 -0.83 15.18
C ILE A 185 1.01 -2.24 15.76
N GLY A 186 0.29 -3.21 15.18
CA GLY A 186 0.33 -4.61 15.60
C GLY A 186 1.72 -5.21 15.45
N TRP A 187 2.44 -4.90 14.37
CA TRP A 187 3.85 -5.26 14.18
C TRP A 187 4.73 -4.76 15.32
N TYR A 188 4.58 -3.49 15.69
CA TYR A 188 5.33 -2.88 16.78
C TYR A 188 5.02 -3.58 18.12
N VAL A 189 3.74 -3.78 18.45
CA VAL A 189 3.33 -4.44 19.70
C VAL A 189 3.88 -5.87 19.76
N VAL A 190 3.74 -6.67 18.70
CA VAL A 190 4.25 -8.04 18.64
C VAL A 190 5.77 -8.06 18.78
N GLY A 191 6.48 -7.16 18.09
CA GLY A 191 7.94 -7.07 18.15
C GLY A 191 8.51 -6.62 19.50
N TYR A 192 7.70 -5.96 20.34
CA TYR A 192 8.07 -5.58 21.71
C TYR A 192 7.61 -6.59 22.77
N VAL A 193 6.45 -7.24 22.57
CA VAL A 193 5.85 -8.17 23.56
C VAL A 193 6.39 -9.59 23.42
N LEU A 194 6.81 -10.01 22.23
CA LEU A 194 7.39 -11.34 21.98
C LEU A 194 8.93 -11.37 22.02
N LYS A 195 9.57 -10.30 22.51
CA LYS A 195 11.00 -10.27 22.84
C LYS A 195 11.23 -10.69 24.28
#